data_AF-A0A9W8K2U5-F1
#
_entry.id   AF-A0A9W8K2U5-F1
#
_cell.length_a   1.000
_cell.length_b   1.000
_cell.length_c   1.000
_cell.angle_alpha   90.00
_cell.angle_beta   90.00
_cell.angle_gamma   90.00
#
_symmetry.space_group_name_H-M   'P 1'
#
loop_
_entity.id
_entity.type
_entity.pdbx_description
1 polymer ?
#
loop_
_entity_poly.entity_id
_entity_poly.type
_entity_poly.pdbx_seq_one_letter_code
_entity_poly.pdbx_strand_id
1 'polypeptide(L)'
;MQKPTEQFSRPEVPWNSKDCKANYPDILVPLLKHNGPISSQLTKGRILEIQNDTERSLINPEAEISLVDAQILALQQKRQELIQQATPGWMTLDACKKALAPIRNIPLEIFLEIVLYALPSQSYPTLNHAPISLSHVCRDWRKALLNFPRAWQELFLEVDVSELPVSLYLHFDHDGCRWHEGGVEGFDDIVARFLKGISSLFPRIRHLGLSADQVLDCLRFLTKSEFSTLDSLMLHMNKPTSLADYSSYVMETIDVTGDSYIFAFQKLLNLRKLVLDDPASFHGPGRRMFPWAQLTDLDFGRQISGPGLIRLLKLCPQLRKGSFHLSEEDVESDDELSVDDSDDEEEAKPVHHNLEDLRVYVHDEGIRVNWCFEACRFPGLRLLHLSHDHEFVDVGRGGEVGQDFPPEFSSLQVLSVNGNWSESPEPLQQLFTAAASVTKLAVMVDLDTLSILKMLTYGYCSSTSGQWLEEDLDLYASEQEPQLIMPNLSFLTLVVYAISDNELPEILKWLESMLTSRTTGDQFNLPHHLQKFRLLSRSWDDTVFRKIQSLLDCYSGFDFRVGGMRNLHREAPTTCGEWKVGINHRMSRREVACANQRMGWAVYDINNDPDHSLVQFPGY
;
A
#
# COMPACT_ATOMS: atom_id res chain seq x y z
N MET A 1 14.51 34.69 36.53
CA MET A 1 13.44 35.46 37.19
C MET A 1 12.13 35.11 36.49
N GLN A 2 11.39 34.13 37.03
CA GLN A 2 10.02 33.81 36.63
C GLN A 2 9.10 34.23 37.78
N LYS A 3 8.00 34.92 37.48
CA LYS A 3 6.99 35.34 38.46
C LYS A 3 6.19 34.11 38.93
N PRO A 4 6.02 33.87 40.24
CA PRO A 4 4.95 33.03 40.71
C PRO A 4 3.72 33.91 40.98
N THR A 5 2.73 33.82 40.10
CA THR A 5 1.38 34.35 40.36
C THR A 5 0.38 33.23 40.14
N GLU A 6 0.52 32.13 40.88
CA GLU A 6 -0.61 31.23 41.11
C GLU A 6 -1.33 31.74 42.36
N GLN A 7 -2.38 32.52 42.14
CA GLN A 7 -3.39 32.71 43.16
C GLN A 7 -4.01 31.35 43.42
N PHE A 8 -3.83 30.81 44.63
CA PHE A 8 -4.56 29.63 45.08
C PHE A 8 -6.06 29.96 45.08
N SER A 9 -6.73 29.67 43.97
CA SER A 9 -8.18 29.62 43.91
C SER A 9 -8.62 28.57 44.94
N ARG A 10 -9.52 28.93 45.86
CA ARG A 10 -10.11 27.96 46.78
C ARG A 10 -10.62 26.79 45.93
N PRO A 11 -10.28 25.53 46.27
CA PRO A 11 -10.75 24.39 45.50
C PRO A 11 -12.27 24.46 45.42
N GLU A 12 -12.80 24.50 44.20
CA GLU A 12 -14.25 24.38 43.99
C GLU A 12 -14.65 22.99 44.48
N VAL A 13 -15.24 22.93 45.67
CA VAL A 13 -15.74 21.66 46.20
C VAL A 13 -16.90 21.24 45.28
N PRO A 14 -16.79 20.11 44.56
CA PRO A 14 -17.87 19.65 43.71
C PRO A 14 -19.08 19.37 44.59
N TRP A 15 -20.16 20.11 44.38
CA TRP A 15 -21.42 19.98 45.13
C TRP A 15 -21.99 18.55 45.14
N ASN A 16 -21.50 17.68 44.25
CA ASN A 16 -21.98 16.31 44.05
C ASN A 16 -20.99 15.22 44.50
N SER A 17 -19.96 15.56 45.29
CA SER A 17 -19.10 14.55 45.91
C SER A 17 -19.92 13.68 46.89
N LYS A 18 -20.16 12.41 46.51
CA LYS A 18 -20.92 11.43 47.32
C LYS A 18 -20.33 11.19 48.72
N ASP A 19 -19.09 11.63 48.94
CA ASP A 19 -18.33 11.37 50.17
C ASP A 19 -18.40 12.52 51.19
N CYS A 20 -18.89 13.71 50.81
CA CYS A 20 -19.09 14.82 51.73
C CYS A 20 -20.56 14.89 52.17
N LYS A 21 -20.93 14.14 53.21
CA LYS A 21 -22.21 14.36 53.93
C LYS A 21 -22.13 15.68 54.70
N ALA A 22 -22.35 16.80 54.01
CA ALA A 22 -22.44 18.10 54.66
C ALA A 22 -23.64 18.11 55.63
N ASN A 23 -23.35 18.14 56.92
CA ASN A 23 -24.37 18.31 57.97
C ASN A 23 -24.77 19.78 58.02
N TYR A 24 -25.68 20.18 57.13
CA TYR A 24 -26.28 21.51 57.19
C TYR A 24 -27.18 21.61 58.43
N PRO A 25 -27.14 22.71 59.19
CA PRO A 25 -28.14 22.99 60.21
C PRO A 25 -29.55 22.84 59.65
N ASP A 26 -30.46 22.20 60.41
CA ASP A 26 -31.81 21.84 59.96
C ASP A 26 -32.61 23.04 59.39
N ILE A 27 -32.30 24.26 59.84
CA ILE A 27 -32.93 25.50 59.35
C ILE A 27 -32.55 25.85 57.90
N LEU A 28 -31.38 25.41 57.41
CA LEU A 28 -30.91 25.69 56.05
C LEU A 28 -31.42 24.67 55.03
N VAL A 29 -31.72 23.44 55.44
CA VAL A 29 -32.12 22.35 54.52
C VAL A 29 -33.40 22.68 53.72
N PRO A 30 -34.49 23.21 54.31
CA PRO A 30 -35.68 23.59 53.54
C PRO A 30 -35.42 24.79 52.61
N LEU A 31 -34.55 25.72 53.03
CA LEU A 31 -34.20 26.93 52.26
C LEU A 31 -33.34 26.60 51.04
N LEU A 32 -32.46 25.62 51.15
CA LEU A 32 -31.63 25.16 50.02
C LEU A 32 -32.42 24.28 49.04
N LYS A 33 -33.54 23.67 49.47
CA LYS A 33 -34.43 22.87 48.61
C LYS A 33 -35.39 23.71 47.78
N HIS A 34 -35.71 24.93 48.21
CA HIS A 34 -36.66 25.80 47.56
C HIS A 34 -36.14 27.23 47.49
N ASN A 35 -35.95 27.78 46.28
CA ASN A 35 -35.48 29.16 46.03
C ASN A 35 -36.51 30.26 46.42
N GLY A 36 -37.35 30.01 47.42
CA GLY A 36 -38.32 30.99 47.92
C GLY A 36 -37.65 32.10 48.74
N PRO A 37 -38.24 33.31 48.80
CA PRO A 37 -37.72 34.38 49.64
C PRO A 37 -37.75 33.98 51.12
N ILE A 38 -36.72 34.38 51.87
CA ILE A 38 -36.62 34.13 53.32
C ILE A 38 -37.80 34.85 54.00
N SER A 39 -38.82 34.10 54.40
CA SER A 39 -40.14 34.63 54.73
C SER A 39 -40.29 35.20 56.14
N SER A 40 -39.27 35.08 57.01
CA SER A 40 -39.32 35.62 58.37
C SER A 40 -38.02 36.30 58.82
N GLN A 41 -38.14 37.45 59.51
CA GLN A 41 -37.02 38.16 60.14
C GLN A 41 -36.28 37.29 61.18
N LEU A 42 -37.01 36.38 61.85
CA LEU A 42 -36.44 35.43 62.81
C LEU A 42 -35.50 34.42 62.11
N THR A 43 -35.89 33.92 60.94
CA THR A 43 -35.04 33.04 60.12
C THR A 43 -33.78 33.76 59.69
N LYS A 44 -33.90 35.02 59.26
CA LYS A 44 -32.75 35.86 58.89
C LYS A 44 -31.78 36.06 60.07
N GLY A 45 -32.31 36.32 61.28
CA GLY A 45 -31.51 36.44 62.50
C GLY A 45 -30.72 35.18 62.84
N ARG A 46 -31.37 34.00 62.77
CA ARG A 46 -30.71 32.70 63.05
C ARG A 46 -29.67 32.32 62.00
N ILE A 47 -29.90 32.68 60.73
CA ILE A 47 -28.89 32.49 59.67
C ILE A 47 -27.65 33.33 59.98
N LEU A 48 -27.81 34.60 60.38
CA LEU A 48 -26.69 35.47 60.74
C LEU A 48 -25.93 34.95 61.97
N GLU A 49 -26.64 34.39 62.96
CA GLU A 49 -26.01 33.78 64.14
C GLU A 49 -25.18 32.55 63.75
N ILE A 50 -25.75 31.62 62.97
CA ILE A 50 -25.04 30.45 62.45
C ILE A 50 -23.84 30.87 61.61
N GLN A 51 -23.99 31.89 60.77
CA GLN A 51 -22.90 32.44 59.97
C GLN A 51 -21.77 32.93 60.88
N ASN A 52 -22.07 33.77 61.88
CA ASN A 52 -21.07 34.31 62.79
C ASN A 52 -20.36 33.22 63.62
N ASP A 53 -21.10 32.21 64.09
CA ASP A 53 -20.51 31.08 64.83
C ASP A 53 -19.65 30.19 63.94
N THR A 54 -20.07 29.98 62.69
CA THR A 54 -19.28 29.26 61.69
C THR A 54 -17.99 30.03 61.38
N GLU A 55 -18.08 31.33 61.12
CA GLU A 55 -16.92 32.20 60.89
C GLU A 55 -15.95 32.16 62.07
N ARG A 56 -16.44 32.20 63.31
CA ARG A 56 -15.57 32.08 64.50
C ARG A 56 -14.92 30.71 64.63
N SER A 57 -15.66 29.62 64.37
CA SER A 57 -15.11 28.27 64.46
C SER A 57 -14.10 27.95 63.35
N LEU A 58 -14.12 28.70 62.24
CA LEU A 58 -13.16 28.58 61.14
C LEU A 58 -11.82 29.31 61.39
N ILE A 59 -11.76 30.29 62.30
CA ILE A 59 -10.51 31.06 62.55
C ILE A 59 -9.35 30.17 63.01
N ASN A 60 -9.60 29.22 63.91
CA ASN A 60 -8.58 28.31 64.43
C ASN A 60 -8.05 27.32 63.37
N PRO A 61 -8.91 26.56 62.64
CA PRO A 61 -8.43 25.66 61.60
C PRO A 61 -7.79 26.41 60.43
N GLU A 62 -8.24 27.62 60.07
CA GLU A 62 -7.56 28.44 59.05
C GLU A 62 -6.14 28.85 59.49
N ALA A 63 -5.95 29.18 60.77
CA ALA A 63 -4.62 29.45 61.32
C ALA A 63 -3.73 28.20 61.38
N GLU A 64 -4.29 27.03 61.73
CA GLU A 64 -3.56 25.76 61.70
C GLU A 64 -3.19 25.35 60.27
N ILE A 65 -4.10 25.48 59.29
CA ILE A 65 -3.82 25.24 57.86
C ILE A 65 -2.70 26.16 57.38
N SER A 66 -2.80 27.46 57.67
CA SER A 66 -1.76 28.44 57.31
C SER A 66 -0.40 28.10 57.92
N LEU A 67 -0.38 27.61 59.17
CA LEU A 67 0.85 27.15 59.82
C LEU A 67 1.43 25.90 59.15
N VAL A 68 0.60 24.91 58.82
CA VAL A 68 1.03 23.69 58.12
C VAL A 68 1.53 24.02 56.71
N ASP A 69 0.85 24.90 55.98
CA ASP A 69 1.27 25.36 54.66
C ASP A 69 2.64 26.06 54.72
N ALA A 70 2.87 26.90 55.75
CA ALA A 70 4.18 27.50 55.98
C ALA A 70 5.27 26.45 56.24
N GLN A 71 4.96 25.38 56.99
CA GLN A 71 5.89 24.27 57.22
C GLN A 71 6.16 23.47 55.94
N ILE A 72 5.14 23.23 55.11
CA ILE A 72 5.28 22.56 53.81
C ILE A 72 6.20 23.39 52.91
N LEU A 73 5.98 24.69 52.80
CA LEU A 73 6.82 25.60 52.03
C LEU A 73 8.27 25.59 52.54
N ALA A 74 8.47 25.65 53.85
CA ALA A 74 9.80 25.58 54.45
C ALA A 74 10.51 24.24 54.14
N LEU A 75 9.79 23.12 54.23
CA LEU A 75 10.33 21.80 53.89
C LEU A 75 10.63 21.64 52.40
N GLN A 76 9.78 22.18 51.52
CA GLN A 76 10.01 22.18 50.08
C GLN A 76 11.23 23.02 49.71
N GLN A 77 11.37 24.20 50.31
CA GLN A 77 12.57 25.02 50.15
C GLN A 77 13.81 24.25 50.63
N LYS A 78 13.72 23.60 51.80
CA LYS A 78 14.85 22.83 52.32
C LYS A 78 15.23 21.64 51.42
N ARG A 79 14.25 20.95 50.85
CA ARG A 79 14.47 19.88 49.87
C ARG A 79 15.19 20.43 48.64
N GLN A 80 14.76 21.59 48.13
CA GLN A 80 15.38 22.20 46.97
C GLN A 80 16.83 22.62 47.25
N GLU A 81 17.12 23.16 48.43
CA GLU A 81 18.49 23.44 48.88
C GLU A 81 19.34 22.17 48.91
N LEU A 82 18.84 21.07 49.48
CA LEU A 82 19.58 19.80 49.54
C LEU A 82 19.82 19.20 48.16
N ILE A 83 18.87 19.31 47.23
CA ILE A 83 19.07 18.90 45.83
C ILE A 83 20.16 19.76 45.18
N GLN A 84 20.12 21.08 45.36
CA GLN A 84 21.14 21.98 44.83
C GLN A 84 22.53 21.69 45.42
N GLN A 85 22.60 21.34 46.71
CA GLN A 85 23.84 20.95 47.38
C GLN A 85 24.35 19.57 46.90
N ALA A 86 23.47 18.62 46.63
CA ALA A 86 23.84 17.27 46.21
C ALA A 86 24.17 17.16 44.71
N THR A 87 23.56 18.02 43.87
CA THR A 87 23.67 17.95 42.41
C THR A 87 25.13 17.98 41.90
N PRO A 88 26.02 18.86 42.38
CA PRO A 88 27.42 18.84 41.97
C PRO A 88 28.13 17.53 42.33
N GLY A 89 27.82 16.96 43.49
CA GLY A 89 28.35 15.67 43.93
C GLY A 89 27.89 14.53 43.02
N TRP A 90 26.61 14.49 42.66
CA TRP A 90 26.06 13.51 41.72
C TRP A 90 26.65 13.66 40.31
N MET A 91 26.80 14.88 39.80
CA MET A 91 27.46 15.14 38.51
C MET A 91 28.91 14.68 38.51
N THR A 92 29.65 14.93 39.59
CA THR A 92 31.03 14.48 39.75
C THR A 92 31.11 12.96 39.82
N LEU A 93 30.23 12.33 40.61
CA LEU A 93 30.19 10.88 40.76
C LEU A 93 29.80 10.18 39.46
N ASP A 94 28.85 10.72 38.71
CA ASP A 94 28.48 10.23 37.38
C ASP A 94 29.62 10.41 36.36
N ALA A 95 30.30 11.55 36.37
CA ALA A 95 31.49 11.78 35.55
C ALA A 95 32.61 10.78 35.90
N CYS A 96 32.88 10.54 37.19
CA CYS A 96 33.83 9.54 37.65
C CYS A 96 33.42 8.12 37.22
N LYS A 97 32.14 7.74 37.37
CA LYS A 97 31.63 6.44 36.90
C LYS A 97 31.81 6.28 35.39
N LYS A 98 31.50 7.32 34.61
CA LYS A 98 31.70 7.34 33.16
C LYS A 98 33.17 7.29 32.77
N ALA A 99 34.05 7.95 33.52
CA ALA A 99 35.50 7.94 33.29
C ALA A 99 36.12 6.58 33.64
N LEU A 100 35.63 5.96 34.72
CA LEU A 100 36.04 4.63 35.19
C LEU A 100 35.27 3.49 34.53
N ALA A 101 34.39 3.78 33.57
CA ALA A 101 33.65 2.76 32.85
C ALA A 101 34.65 1.80 32.20
N PRO A 102 34.56 0.47 32.43
CA PRO A 102 35.54 -0.50 31.96
C PRO A 102 35.84 -0.38 30.46
N ILE A 103 34.82 0.00 29.68
CA ILE A 103 34.86 0.19 28.23
C ILE A 103 35.85 1.27 27.76
N ARG A 104 36.19 2.24 28.61
CA ARG A 104 37.20 3.28 28.33
C ARG A 104 38.64 2.82 28.53
N ASN A 105 38.83 1.76 29.32
CA ASN A 105 40.16 1.22 29.62
C ASN A 105 40.54 0.04 28.71
N ILE A 106 39.68 -0.30 27.75
CA ILE A 106 39.95 -1.36 26.79
C ILE A 106 41.02 -0.84 25.80
N PRO A 107 42.19 -1.49 25.70
CA PRO A 107 43.18 -1.16 24.67
C PRO A 107 42.53 -1.23 23.28
N LEU A 108 42.96 -0.35 22.38
CA LEU A 108 42.35 -0.23 21.05
C LEU A 108 42.33 -1.58 20.32
N GLU A 109 43.39 -2.38 20.46
CA GLU A 109 43.54 -3.70 19.85
C GLU A 109 42.44 -4.65 20.34
N ILE A 110 42.18 -4.67 21.64
CA ILE A 110 41.15 -5.52 22.25
C ILE A 110 39.75 -5.05 21.83
N PHE A 111 39.54 -3.73 21.72
CA PHE A 111 38.28 -3.19 21.21
C PHE A 111 38.02 -3.65 19.76
N LEU A 112 39.03 -3.57 18.90
CA LEU A 112 38.90 -4.01 17.51
C LEU A 112 38.67 -5.52 17.39
N GLU A 113 39.28 -6.33 18.26
CA GLU A 113 38.98 -7.77 18.35
C GLU A 113 37.52 -8.00 18.80
N ILE A 114 37.01 -7.28 19.81
CA ILE A 114 35.60 -7.36 20.22
C ILE A 114 34.67 -7.04 19.04
N VAL A 115 35.00 -6.02 18.24
CA VAL A 115 34.23 -5.68 17.05
C VAL A 115 34.22 -6.84 16.07
N LEU A 116 35.37 -7.45 15.77
CA LEU A 116 35.46 -8.61 14.87
C LEU A 116 34.61 -9.79 15.36
N TYR A 117 34.59 -10.04 16.66
CA TYR A 117 33.72 -11.07 17.26
C TYR A 117 32.24 -10.70 17.27
N ALA A 118 31.92 -9.41 17.32
CA ALA A 118 30.55 -8.89 17.33
C ALA A 118 29.98 -8.69 15.93
N LEU A 119 30.78 -8.88 14.87
CA LEU A 119 30.27 -8.88 13.50
C LEU A 119 29.18 -9.97 13.40
N PRO A 120 28.01 -9.64 12.83
CA PRO A 120 26.94 -10.61 12.70
C PRO A 120 27.45 -11.80 11.88
N SER A 121 27.12 -13.01 12.35
CA SER A 121 27.41 -14.25 11.62
C SER A 121 26.50 -14.45 10.41
N GLN A 122 25.51 -13.57 10.26
CA GLN A 122 24.55 -13.51 9.17
C GLN A 122 24.96 -12.39 8.21
N SER A 123 24.74 -12.61 6.91
CA SER A 123 25.17 -11.73 5.81
C SER A 123 24.49 -10.35 5.76
N TYR A 124 23.71 -9.94 6.77
CA TYR A 124 22.85 -8.75 6.71
C TYR A 124 22.91 -7.91 8.00
N PRO A 125 23.89 -6.99 8.14
CA PRO A 125 23.97 -6.10 9.29
C PRO A 125 22.88 -5.02 9.22
N THR A 126 21.93 -5.04 10.17
CA THR A 126 21.04 -3.88 10.39
C THR A 126 21.79 -2.75 11.11
N LEU A 127 21.21 -1.53 11.18
CA LEU A 127 21.78 -0.39 11.94
C LEU A 127 22.13 -0.73 13.40
N ASN A 128 21.50 -1.77 13.97
CA ASN A 128 21.72 -2.22 15.33
C ASN A 128 22.92 -3.19 15.47
N HIS A 129 23.53 -3.63 14.38
CA HIS A 129 24.66 -4.57 14.39
C HIS A 129 26.02 -3.87 14.26
N ALA A 130 27.06 -4.52 14.75
CA ALA A 130 28.44 -4.11 14.47
C ALA A 130 28.74 -4.28 12.97
N PRO A 131 29.61 -3.43 12.38
CA PRO A 131 30.36 -2.36 13.03
C PRO A 131 29.56 -1.06 13.22
N ILE A 132 28.39 -0.93 12.60
CA ILE A 132 27.63 0.33 12.52
C ILE A 132 27.20 0.80 13.92
N SER A 133 26.52 -0.03 14.71
CA SER A 133 26.03 0.36 16.04
C SER A 133 27.15 0.78 16.99
N LEU A 134 28.30 0.10 16.93
CA LEU A 134 29.49 0.43 17.72
C LEU A 134 30.15 1.75 17.30
N SER A 135 30.01 2.13 16.02
CA SER A 135 30.50 3.42 15.52
C SER A 135 29.71 4.63 16.03
N HIS A 136 28.54 4.41 16.65
CA HIS A 136 27.73 5.47 17.24
C HIS A 136 28.03 5.76 18.72
N VAL A 137 28.80 4.90 19.40
CA VAL A 137 29.07 5.02 20.85
C VAL A 137 29.88 6.27 21.21
N CYS A 138 31.02 6.50 20.53
CA CYS A 138 31.83 7.71 20.73
C CYS A 138 32.70 8.02 19.49
N ARG A 139 33.30 9.23 19.48
CA ARG A 139 34.15 9.68 18.36
C ARG A 139 35.40 8.81 18.16
N ASP A 140 36.04 8.39 19.25
CA ASP A 140 37.26 7.59 19.17
C ASP A 140 36.99 6.21 18.61
N TRP A 141 35.87 5.58 19.00
CA TRP A 141 35.42 4.29 18.47
C TRP A 141 35.07 4.37 17.00
N ARG A 142 34.35 5.41 16.59
CA ARG A 142 34.06 5.67 15.18
C ARG A 142 35.35 5.81 14.38
N LYS A 143 36.29 6.64 14.86
CA LYS A 143 37.56 6.88 14.18
C LYS A 143 38.40 5.59 14.11
N ALA A 144 38.45 4.82 15.20
CA ALA A 144 39.11 3.53 15.24
C ALA A 144 38.52 2.55 14.22
N LEU A 145 37.20 2.37 14.24
CA LEU A 145 36.48 1.50 13.32
C LEU A 145 36.69 1.92 11.87
N LEU A 146 36.49 3.19 11.52
CA LEU A 146 36.69 3.69 10.16
C LEU A 146 38.14 3.51 9.66
N ASN A 147 39.13 3.52 10.56
CA ASN A 147 40.53 3.27 10.23
C ASN A 147 40.93 1.78 10.37
N PHE A 148 39.98 0.88 10.60
CA PHE A 148 40.23 -0.55 10.76
C PHE A 148 39.56 -1.33 9.61
N PRO A 149 40.25 -1.49 8.46
CA PRO A 149 39.68 -2.10 7.27
C PRO A 149 39.06 -3.48 7.50
N ARG A 150 39.60 -4.27 8.45
CA ARG A 150 39.10 -5.63 8.76
C ARG A 150 37.65 -5.64 9.28
N ALA A 151 37.20 -4.59 9.96
CA ALA A 151 35.80 -4.49 10.40
C ALA A 151 34.83 -4.15 9.26
N TRP A 152 35.35 -3.72 8.11
CA TRP A 152 34.57 -3.34 6.92
C TRP A 152 34.89 -4.23 5.71
N GLN A 153 35.63 -5.33 5.91
CA GLN A 153 35.94 -6.29 4.84
C GLN A 153 34.66 -6.88 4.22
N GLU A 154 33.60 -6.97 5.01
CA GLU A 154 32.29 -7.46 4.62
C GLU A 154 31.21 -6.43 5.03
N LEU A 155 31.19 -5.27 4.36
CA LEU A 155 30.01 -4.40 4.42
C LEU A 155 28.99 -4.92 3.41
N PHE A 156 28.13 -5.82 3.86
CA PHE A 156 26.95 -6.22 3.10
C PHE A 156 25.91 -5.10 3.16
N LEU A 157 26.00 -4.19 2.19
CA LEU A 157 24.81 -3.52 1.69
C LEU A 157 24.09 -4.59 0.87
N GLU A 158 22.81 -4.83 1.12
CA GLU A 158 21.99 -5.65 0.23
C GLU A 158 21.84 -4.89 -1.10
N VAL A 159 22.88 -5.03 -1.91
CA VAL A 159 22.88 -4.82 -3.34
C VAL A 159 23.25 -6.18 -3.87
N ASP A 160 22.24 -6.92 -4.28
CA ASP A 160 22.38 -8.25 -4.84
C ASP A 160 23.28 -8.19 -6.07
N VAL A 161 24.57 -8.47 -5.90
CA VAL A 161 25.41 -8.98 -6.99
C VAL A 161 26.74 -9.55 -6.54
N SER A 162 26.95 -10.82 -6.92
CA SER A 162 28.26 -11.24 -7.41
C SER A 162 28.21 -11.28 -8.94
N GLU A 163 29.03 -10.43 -9.56
CA GLU A 163 29.40 -10.34 -11.00
C GLU A 163 28.48 -9.62 -12.01
N LEU A 164 27.29 -9.16 -11.63
CA LEU A 164 26.35 -8.49 -12.54
C LEU A 164 26.25 -6.97 -12.24
N PRO A 165 25.54 -6.17 -13.06
CA PRO A 165 25.47 -4.73 -12.88
C PRO A 165 24.90 -4.36 -11.51
N VAL A 166 25.45 -3.30 -10.90
CA VAL A 166 25.05 -2.88 -9.54
C VAL A 166 23.62 -2.35 -9.61
N SER A 167 22.73 -3.00 -8.85
CA SER A 167 21.36 -2.54 -8.61
C SER A 167 21.32 -1.80 -7.27
N LEU A 168 21.17 -0.49 -7.29
CA LEU A 168 21.11 0.31 -6.06
C LEU A 168 19.65 0.70 -5.77
N TYR A 169 19.12 0.29 -4.63
CA TYR A 169 17.82 0.75 -4.15
C TYR A 169 18.00 1.62 -2.90
N LEU A 170 17.54 2.86 -2.96
CA LEU A 170 17.60 3.82 -1.86
C LEU A 170 16.17 4.14 -1.41
N HIS A 171 15.86 3.82 -0.17
CA HIS A 171 14.59 4.20 0.45
C HIS A 171 14.86 5.19 1.58
N PHE A 172 14.21 6.34 1.49
CA PHE A 172 14.28 7.40 2.47
C PHE A 172 12.89 7.52 3.13
N ASP A 173 12.80 7.00 4.34
CA ASP A 173 11.57 7.06 5.14
C ASP A 173 11.47 8.41 5.86
N HIS A 174 10.35 9.11 5.67
CA HIS A 174 10.06 10.39 6.31
C HIS A 174 9.65 10.22 7.78
N ASP A 175 9.09 9.08 8.18
CA ASP A 175 8.56 8.88 9.54
C ASP A 175 9.68 8.74 10.59
N GLY A 176 10.85 8.25 10.18
CA GLY A 176 12.05 8.22 11.03
C GLY A 176 12.77 9.56 11.16
N CYS A 177 12.42 10.53 10.32
CA CYS A 177 13.09 11.82 10.16
C CYS A 177 12.14 12.99 10.49
N ARG A 178 11.45 12.95 11.63
CA ARG A 178 10.85 14.16 12.22
C ARG A 178 11.95 15.12 12.67
N TRP A 179 12.54 15.82 11.72
CA TRP A 179 13.47 16.91 12.00
C TRP A 179 12.67 18.02 12.68
N HIS A 180 13.14 18.44 13.86
CA HIS A 180 12.54 19.53 14.62
C HIS A 180 12.34 20.76 13.73
N GLU A 181 11.23 21.48 13.94
CA GLU A 181 10.64 22.61 13.18
C GLU A 181 11.54 23.85 12.97
N GLY A 182 12.85 23.70 12.81
CA GLY A 182 13.83 24.77 12.68
C GLY A 182 14.70 24.63 11.44
N GLY A 183 14.10 24.67 10.24
CA GLY A 183 14.81 24.89 8.97
C GLY A 183 14.61 23.77 7.93
N VAL A 184 13.97 24.12 6.83
CA VAL A 184 13.69 23.25 5.66
C VAL A 184 14.98 22.83 4.91
N GLU A 185 16.15 23.35 5.29
CA GLU A 185 17.44 23.11 4.59
C GLU A 185 18.09 21.72 4.85
N GLY A 186 17.39 20.73 5.42
CA GLY A 186 18.03 19.52 5.95
C GLY A 186 18.13 18.32 5.03
N PHE A 187 16.99 17.89 4.45
CA PHE A 187 16.87 16.56 3.86
C PHE A 187 17.48 16.47 2.46
N ASP A 188 17.13 17.41 1.58
CA ASP A 188 17.68 17.51 0.23
C ASP A 188 19.21 17.56 0.23
N ASP A 189 19.81 18.29 1.16
CA ASP A 189 21.26 18.41 1.24
C ASP A 189 21.91 17.11 1.74
N ILE A 190 21.24 16.33 2.60
CA ILE A 190 21.72 15.00 3.02
C ILE A 190 21.67 14.02 1.84
N VAL A 191 20.54 13.97 1.13
CA VAL A 191 20.40 13.08 -0.04
C VAL A 191 21.37 13.50 -1.14
N ALA A 192 21.49 14.81 -1.41
CA ALA A 192 22.47 15.35 -2.34
C ALA A 192 23.90 14.98 -1.95
N ARG A 193 24.27 15.15 -0.67
CA ARG A 193 25.61 14.77 -0.15
C ARG A 193 25.85 13.27 -0.27
N PHE A 194 24.83 12.45 -0.02
CA PHE A 194 24.92 11.00 -0.19
C PHE A 194 25.11 10.63 -1.66
N LEU A 195 24.24 11.10 -2.56
CA LEU A 195 24.31 10.85 -4.00
C LEU A 195 25.64 11.34 -4.58
N LYS A 196 26.10 12.51 -4.16
CA LYS A 196 27.43 13.04 -4.50
C LYS A 196 28.56 12.17 -3.95
N GLY A 197 28.40 11.62 -2.75
CA GLY A 197 29.36 10.71 -2.13
C GLY A 197 29.50 9.38 -2.89
N ILE A 198 28.40 8.89 -3.46
CA ILE A 198 28.39 7.65 -4.26
C ILE A 198 28.54 7.90 -5.76
N SER A 199 28.75 9.14 -6.20
CA SER A 199 28.66 9.47 -7.62
C SER A 199 29.71 8.80 -8.51
N SER A 200 30.87 8.47 -7.91
CA SER A 200 31.91 7.63 -8.54
C SER A 200 31.43 6.22 -8.92
N LEU A 201 30.33 5.73 -8.32
CA LEU A 201 29.74 4.44 -8.63
C LEU A 201 28.72 4.53 -9.77
N PHE A 202 28.16 5.70 -10.07
CA PHE A 202 27.06 5.86 -11.05
C PHE A 202 27.37 5.32 -12.45
N PRO A 203 28.60 5.43 -13.02
CA PRO A 203 28.92 4.80 -14.30
C PRO A 203 28.88 3.26 -14.29
N ARG A 204 28.68 2.63 -13.13
CA ARG A 204 28.56 1.17 -12.95
C ARG A 204 27.16 0.74 -12.54
N ILE A 205 26.31 1.69 -12.13
CA ILE A 205 24.93 1.41 -11.75
C ILE A 205 24.13 1.26 -13.04
N ARG A 206 23.44 0.12 -13.19
CA ARG A 206 22.49 -0.09 -14.27
C ARG A 206 21.05 -0.12 -13.81
N HIS A 207 20.81 -0.45 -12.55
CA HIS A 207 19.47 -0.41 -11.97
C HIS A 207 19.50 0.54 -10.76
N LEU A 208 18.67 1.58 -10.79
CA LEU A 208 18.56 2.55 -9.71
C LEU A 208 17.11 2.61 -9.25
N GLY A 209 16.86 2.32 -7.99
CA GLY A 209 15.59 2.55 -7.32
C GLY A 209 15.72 3.67 -6.30
N LEU A 210 14.80 4.63 -6.34
CA LEU A 210 14.70 5.74 -5.40
C LEU A 210 13.29 5.78 -4.83
N SER A 211 13.18 5.80 -3.52
CA SER A 211 11.92 5.94 -2.81
C SER A 211 12.04 7.06 -1.79
N ALA A 212 11.32 8.15 -2.00
CA ALA A 212 11.28 9.32 -1.12
C ALA A 212 10.03 10.18 -1.41
N ASP A 213 9.69 11.08 -0.51
CA ASP A 213 8.58 12.02 -0.70
C ASP A 213 8.94 13.08 -1.75
N GLN A 214 10.23 13.41 -1.89
CA GLN A 214 10.77 14.42 -2.80
C GLN A 214 11.83 13.81 -3.74
N VAL A 215 11.52 12.65 -4.33
CA VAL A 215 12.46 11.96 -5.25
C VAL A 215 12.89 12.88 -6.39
N LEU A 216 11.99 13.70 -6.94
CA LEU A 216 12.30 14.65 -8.01
C LEU A 216 13.37 15.66 -7.59
N ASP A 217 13.32 16.17 -6.36
CA ASP A 217 14.36 17.05 -5.82
C ASP A 217 15.68 16.33 -5.62
N CYS A 218 15.66 15.07 -5.21
CA CYS A 218 16.88 14.25 -5.10
C CYS A 218 17.54 14.07 -6.48
N LEU A 219 16.74 13.94 -7.54
CA LEU A 219 17.19 13.77 -8.92
C LEU A 219 17.86 15.03 -9.49
N ARG A 220 17.53 16.24 -9.00
CA ARG A 220 18.17 17.49 -9.47
C ARG A 220 19.67 17.54 -9.18
N PHE A 221 20.11 16.81 -8.16
CA PHE A 221 21.51 16.74 -7.74
C PHE A 221 22.32 15.72 -8.54
N LEU A 222 21.64 14.85 -9.27
CA LEU A 222 22.28 13.87 -10.13
C LEU A 222 22.71 14.57 -11.43
N THR A 223 24.01 14.81 -11.55
CA THR A 223 24.51 15.62 -12.66
C THR A 223 24.44 14.88 -13.99
N LYS A 224 24.30 15.67 -15.06
CA LYS A 224 24.08 15.28 -16.48
C LYS A 224 25.00 14.19 -17.06
N SER A 225 26.09 13.76 -16.44
CA SER A 225 27.06 12.82 -17.05
C SER A 225 27.14 11.45 -16.40
N GLU A 226 26.46 11.24 -15.26
CA GLU A 226 26.82 10.15 -14.36
C GLU A 226 26.07 8.83 -14.66
N PHE A 227 24.99 8.85 -15.43
CA PHE A 227 24.11 7.70 -15.67
C PHE A 227 24.05 7.20 -17.10
N SER A 228 25.12 7.38 -17.88
CA SER A 228 25.14 6.87 -19.25
C SER A 228 24.91 5.36 -19.35
N THR A 229 25.17 4.59 -18.28
CA THR A 229 24.98 3.13 -18.20
C THR A 229 23.66 2.69 -17.56
N LEU A 230 22.79 3.62 -17.16
CA LEU A 230 21.58 3.26 -16.44
C LEU A 230 20.56 2.62 -17.38
N ASP A 231 20.25 1.35 -17.15
CA ASP A 231 19.32 0.53 -17.95
C ASP A 231 17.92 0.48 -17.32
N SER A 232 17.81 0.65 -15.99
CA SER A 232 16.56 0.58 -15.25
C SER A 232 16.50 1.67 -14.19
N LEU A 233 15.36 2.34 -14.11
CA LEU A 233 15.06 3.33 -13.09
C LEU A 233 13.73 3.00 -12.43
N MET A 234 13.67 3.07 -11.11
CA MET A 234 12.47 2.85 -10.32
C MET A 234 12.30 4.04 -9.37
N LEU A 235 11.22 4.78 -9.51
CA LEU A 235 10.92 5.95 -8.68
C LEU A 235 9.63 5.69 -7.91
N HIS A 236 9.78 5.50 -6.61
CA HIS A 236 8.67 5.43 -5.67
C HIS A 236 8.45 6.80 -5.04
N MET A 237 7.38 7.46 -5.43
CA MET A 237 6.97 8.70 -4.79
C MET A 237 5.92 8.35 -3.75
N ASN A 238 6.20 8.65 -2.49
CA ASN A 238 5.23 8.46 -1.42
C ASN A 238 4.09 9.47 -1.60
N LYS A 239 2.85 9.05 -1.32
CA LYS A 239 1.72 10.00 -1.26
C LYS A 239 2.00 10.98 -0.12
N PRO A 240 1.95 12.30 -0.35
CA PRO A 240 1.82 13.19 0.78
C PRO A 240 0.56 12.79 1.55
N THR A 241 0.68 12.74 2.87
CA THR A 241 -0.37 12.29 3.78
C THR A 241 -1.65 13.15 3.74
N SER A 242 -1.65 14.27 3.02
CA SER A 242 -2.75 15.21 2.92
C SER A 242 -2.89 15.77 1.50
N LEU A 243 -4.12 15.75 0.95
CA LEU A 243 -4.47 16.38 -0.33
C LEU A 243 -4.22 17.90 -0.33
N ALA A 244 -4.36 18.55 0.84
CA ALA A 244 -4.11 19.98 0.99
C ALA A 244 -2.62 20.34 0.87
N ASP A 245 -1.74 19.41 1.26
CA ASP A 245 -0.30 19.57 1.09
C ASP A 245 0.11 19.31 -0.36
N TYR A 246 -0.65 18.49 -1.09
CA TYR A 246 -0.38 18.17 -2.50
C TYR A 246 -0.63 19.37 -3.43
N SER A 247 -1.80 20.00 -3.36
CA SER A 247 -2.18 21.06 -4.30
C SER A 247 -1.33 22.32 -4.17
N SER A 248 -0.93 22.67 -2.94
CA SER A 248 -0.04 23.80 -2.68
C SER A 248 1.40 23.52 -3.12
N TYR A 249 1.91 22.29 -2.90
CA TYR A 249 3.28 21.92 -3.26
C TYR A 249 3.48 21.76 -4.77
N VAL A 250 2.54 21.08 -5.46
CA VAL A 250 2.65 20.77 -6.90
C VAL A 250 2.58 22.04 -7.75
N MET A 251 1.68 22.98 -7.41
CA MET A 251 1.53 24.23 -8.17
C MET A 251 2.74 25.16 -8.02
N GLU A 252 3.36 25.23 -6.84
CA GLU A 252 4.47 26.17 -6.59
C GLU A 252 5.82 25.66 -7.11
N THR A 253 6.03 24.33 -7.16
CA THR A 253 7.29 23.74 -7.64
C THR A 253 7.37 23.63 -9.16
N ILE A 254 6.27 23.30 -9.85
CA ILE A 254 6.27 23.09 -11.31
C ILE A 254 6.56 24.39 -12.08
N ASP A 255 5.97 25.52 -11.66
CA ASP A 255 6.10 26.80 -12.37
C ASP A 255 7.49 27.44 -12.24
N VAL A 256 8.23 27.18 -11.16
CA VAL A 256 9.51 27.84 -10.89
C VAL A 256 10.72 27.04 -11.40
N THR A 257 10.57 25.72 -11.59
CA THR A 257 11.72 24.83 -11.84
C THR A 257 11.54 23.81 -12.97
N GLY A 258 10.39 23.81 -13.66
CA GLY A 258 10.05 22.82 -14.69
C GLY A 258 11.15 22.56 -15.73
N ASP A 259 11.89 23.57 -16.18
CA ASP A 259 12.99 23.40 -17.12
C ASP A 259 14.20 22.61 -16.57
N SER A 260 14.41 22.61 -15.26
CA SER A 260 15.62 22.05 -14.64
C SER A 260 15.60 20.53 -14.56
N TYR A 261 14.44 19.93 -14.25
CA TYR A 261 14.31 18.46 -14.15
C TYR A 261 14.28 17.78 -15.53
N ILE A 262 13.80 18.49 -16.56
CA ILE A 262 13.73 18.01 -17.96
C ILE A 262 15.08 17.51 -18.47
N PHE A 263 16.19 18.10 -18.02
CA PHE A 263 17.49 17.76 -18.57
C PHE A 263 18.19 16.55 -17.95
N ALA A 264 17.81 16.11 -16.74
CA ALA A 264 18.51 15.01 -16.06
C ALA A 264 18.29 13.69 -16.81
N PHE A 265 17.09 13.51 -17.35
CA PHE A 265 16.63 12.24 -17.92
C PHE A 265 16.86 12.08 -19.42
N GLN A 266 16.95 13.18 -20.17
CA GLN A 266 17.26 13.15 -21.62
C GLN A 266 18.58 12.45 -21.96
N LYS A 267 19.50 12.35 -21.00
CA LYS A 267 20.82 11.72 -21.18
C LYS A 267 20.87 10.26 -20.77
N LEU A 268 19.78 9.68 -20.28
CA LEU A 268 19.70 8.26 -19.96
C LEU A 268 19.49 7.42 -21.24
N LEU A 269 20.41 7.51 -22.20
CA LEU A 269 20.28 6.89 -23.54
C LEU A 269 20.17 5.35 -23.52
N ASN A 270 20.53 4.72 -22.39
CA ASN A 270 20.44 3.28 -22.20
C ASN A 270 19.25 2.85 -21.35
N LEU A 271 18.44 3.77 -20.82
CA LEU A 271 17.28 3.43 -20.01
C LEU A 271 16.29 2.59 -20.83
N ARG A 272 16.08 1.34 -20.43
CA ARG A 272 15.14 0.39 -21.04
C ARG A 272 13.96 0.11 -20.12
N LYS A 273 14.15 0.15 -18.81
CA LYS A 273 13.11 -0.12 -17.81
C LYS A 273 12.83 1.11 -16.97
N LEU A 274 11.56 1.44 -16.81
CA LEU A 274 11.10 2.52 -15.96
C LEU A 274 9.95 2.04 -15.09
N VAL A 275 10.05 2.25 -13.78
CA VAL A 275 8.97 1.98 -12.81
C VAL A 275 8.64 3.29 -12.11
N LEU A 276 7.38 3.70 -12.13
CA LEU A 276 6.89 4.96 -11.56
C LEU A 276 5.66 4.68 -10.69
N ASP A 277 5.76 4.97 -9.40
CA ASP A 277 4.61 4.81 -8.49
C ASP A 277 3.71 6.05 -8.41
N ASP A 278 3.99 7.18 -9.08
CA ASP A 278 3.08 8.34 -9.06
C ASP A 278 3.09 9.14 -10.39
N PRO A 279 2.16 8.88 -11.32
CA PRO A 279 2.04 9.62 -12.57
C PRO A 279 1.54 11.05 -12.42
N ALA A 280 0.83 11.39 -11.34
CA ALA A 280 0.08 12.65 -11.28
C ALA A 280 1.01 13.89 -11.41
N SER A 281 2.28 13.74 -11.06
CA SER A 281 3.32 14.76 -11.28
C SER A 281 3.75 14.94 -12.76
N PHE A 282 3.22 14.15 -13.70
CA PHE A 282 3.56 14.17 -15.13
C PHE A 282 2.52 14.85 -16.02
N HIS A 283 1.44 15.38 -15.44
CA HIS A 283 0.51 16.25 -16.15
C HIS A 283 1.20 17.59 -16.47
N GLY A 284 1.94 17.66 -17.59
CA GLY A 284 2.64 18.87 -18.03
C GLY A 284 3.91 18.65 -18.87
N PRO A 285 4.91 19.57 -18.83
CA PRO A 285 6.15 19.51 -19.63
C PRO A 285 7.04 18.27 -19.36
N GLY A 286 6.67 17.45 -18.37
CA GLY A 286 7.26 16.14 -18.07
C GLY A 286 7.33 15.17 -19.26
N ARG A 287 6.55 15.40 -20.33
CA ARG A 287 6.65 14.68 -21.61
C ARG A 287 8.07 14.63 -22.19
N ARG A 288 8.90 15.64 -21.92
CA ARG A 288 10.28 15.74 -22.43
C ARG A 288 11.34 15.20 -21.48
N MET A 289 10.96 14.71 -20.31
CA MET A 289 11.91 14.25 -19.30
C MET A 289 12.56 12.94 -19.75
N PHE A 290 11.77 11.90 -19.99
CA PHE A 290 12.31 10.57 -20.25
C PHE A 290 12.53 10.29 -21.74
N PRO A 291 13.50 9.42 -22.08
CA PRO A 291 13.69 8.91 -23.43
C PRO A 291 12.65 7.83 -23.73
N TRP A 292 11.36 8.17 -23.69
CA TRP A 292 10.22 7.24 -23.79
C TRP A 292 10.33 6.27 -24.98
N ALA A 293 10.82 6.77 -26.12
CA ALA A 293 10.90 6.00 -27.36
C ALA A 293 11.74 4.73 -27.27
N GLN A 294 12.68 4.65 -26.32
CA GLN A 294 13.60 3.53 -26.19
C GLN A 294 13.24 2.57 -25.04
N LEU A 295 12.20 2.87 -24.26
CA LEU A 295 11.77 2.04 -23.13
C LEU A 295 11.17 0.72 -23.66
N THR A 296 11.58 -0.38 -23.06
CA THR A 296 11.07 -1.74 -23.31
C THR A 296 10.20 -2.25 -22.17
N ASP A 297 10.38 -1.74 -20.95
CA ASP A 297 9.64 -2.18 -19.78
C ASP A 297 9.14 -0.93 -19.04
N LEU A 298 7.83 -0.81 -18.86
CA LEU A 298 7.21 0.31 -18.18
C LEU A 298 6.22 -0.22 -17.16
N ASP A 299 6.38 0.20 -15.92
CA ASP A 299 5.47 -0.13 -14.82
C ASP A 299 5.03 1.17 -14.15
N PHE A 300 3.72 1.39 -14.12
CA PHE A 300 3.10 2.59 -13.62
C PHE A 300 2.22 2.19 -12.43
N GLY A 301 2.82 2.16 -11.24
CA GLY A 301 2.22 1.63 -10.01
C GLY A 301 1.04 2.45 -9.47
N ARG A 302 0.76 3.63 -10.05
CA ARG A 302 -0.41 4.44 -9.72
C ARG A 302 -1.27 4.72 -10.94
N GLN A 303 -2.45 5.25 -10.65
CA GLN A 303 -3.54 5.43 -11.56
C GLN A 303 -3.19 6.43 -12.68
N ILE A 304 -3.39 6.04 -13.95
CA ILE A 304 -3.27 6.88 -15.14
C ILE A 304 -4.62 6.89 -15.84
N SER A 305 -5.07 8.06 -16.32
CA SER A 305 -6.30 8.11 -17.11
C SER A 305 -6.16 7.31 -18.42
N GLY A 306 -7.28 6.80 -18.94
CA GLY A 306 -7.30 6.10 -20.23
C GLY A 306 -6.63 6.88 -21.38
N PRO A 307 -6.96 8.16 -21.60
CA PRO A 307 -6.27 9.01 -22.57
C PRO A 307 -4.78 9.17 -22.27
N GLY A 308 -4.41 9.27 -20.98
CA GLY A 308 -3.01 9.29 -20.54
C GLY A 308 -2.24 8.05 -20.96
N LEU A 309 -2.83 6.87 -20.78
CA LEU A 309 -2.24 5.59 -21.22
C LEU A 309 -2.02 5.57 -22.74
N ILE A 310 -3.00 6.00 -23.54
CA ILE A 310 -2.87 6.02 -25.01
C ILE A 310 -1.70 6.92 -25.43
N ARG A 311 -1.59 8.11 -24.83
CA ARG A 311 -0.46 9.02 -25.09
C ARG A 311 0.87 8.38 -24.70
N LEU A 312 0.92 7.73 -23.54
CA LEU A 312 2.11 7.08 -23.04
C LEU A 312 2.55 5.92 -23.94
N LEU A 313 1.60 5.11 -24.43
CA LEU A 313 1.85 4.08 -25.43
C LEU A 313 2.41 4.70 -26.72
N LYS A 314 1.79 5.76 -27.27
CA LYS A 314 2.31 6.48 -28.45
C LYS A 314 3.77 6.93 -28.25
N LEU A 315 4.17 7.32 -27.04
CA LEU A 315 5.54 7.72 -26.71
C LEU A 315 6.53 6.56 -26.58
N CYS A 316 6.04 5.32 -26.38
CA CYS A 316 6.85 4.12 -26.13
C CYS A 316 6.65 3.04 -27.24
N PRO A 317 7.00 3.30 -28.51
CA PRO A 317 6.85 2.33 -29.60
C PRO A 317 7.68 1.05 -29.43
N GLN A 318 8.75 1.09 -28.62
CA GLN A 318 9.60 -0.08 -28.33
C GLN A 318 9.17 -0.88 -27.09
N LEU A 319 8.02 -0.52 -26.49
CA LEU A 319 7.55 -1.16 -25.27
C LEU A 319 7.28 -2.64 -25.51
N ARG A 320 7.86 -3.50 -24.65
CA ARG A 320 7.69 -4.95 -24.61
C ARG A 320 6.84 -5.41 -23.44
N LYS A 321 6.95 -4.72 -22.31
CA LYS A 321 6.16 -4.98 -21.11
C LYS A 321 5.57 -3.69 -20.56
N GLY A 322 4.26 -3.67 -20.35
CA GLY A 322 3.54 -2.55 -19.77
C GLY A 322 2.72 -3.02 -18.57
N SER A 323 2.78 -2.30 -17.46
CA SER A 323 1.93 -2.49 -16.28
C SER A 323 1.36 -1.13 -15.90
N PHE A 324 0.03 -1.00 -15.89
CA PHE A 324 -0.64 0.28 -15.73
C PHE A 324 -1.84 0.13 -14.81
N HIS A 325 -1.94 1.01 -13.82
CA HIS A 325 -3.14 1.16 -13.01
C HIS A 325 -3.99 2.29 -13.62
N LEU A 326 -5.29 2.13 -13.82
CA LEU A 326 -6.20 3.10 -14.44
C LEU A 326 -7.12 3.73 -13.39
N SER A 327 -7.36 5.03 -13.52
CA SER A 327 -8.39 5.78 -12.79
C SER A 327 -9.33 6.55 -13.71
N GLU A 328 -10.53 6.81 -13.19
CA GLU A 328 -11.44 7.86 -13.64
C GLU A 328 -10.95 9.18 -13.02
N GLU A 329 -9.71 9.58 -13.33
CA GLU A 329 -9.31 10.95 -12.98
C GLU A 329 -10.23 11.90 -13.73
N ASP A 330 -10.84 12.82 -12.98
CA ASP A 330 -11.72 13.87 -13.47
C ASP A 330 -11.12 14.45 -14.74
N VAL A 331 -11.86 14.34 -15.85
CA VAL A 331 -11.61 15.13 -17.05
C VAL A 331 -11.88 16.57 -16.64
N GLU A 332 -10.94 17.18 -15.92
CA GLU A 332 -10.99 18.57 -15.52
C GLU A 332 -10.85 19.38 -16.82
N SER A 333 -12.01 19.68 -17.40
CA SER A 333 -12.27 20.54 -18.54
C SER A 333 -11.54 20.16 -19.85
N ASP A 334 -12.32 19.77 -20.85
CA ASP A 334 -11.93 19.59 -22.26
C ASP A 334 -11.22 20.81 -22.91
N ASP A 335 -11.00 21.90 -22.18
CA ASP A 335 -10.52 23.19 -22.71
C ASP A 335 -9.02 23.17 -23.11
N GLU A 336 -8.17 22.29 -22.56
CA GLU A 336 -6.74 22.22 -22.92
C GLU A 336 -6.40 21.20 -24.02
N LEU A 337 -7.39 20.49 -24.57
CA LEU A 337 -7.19 19.50 -25.63
C LEU A 337 -7.88 19.85 -26.95
N SER A 338 -8.14 21.14 -27.18
CA SER A 338 -8.30 21.65 -28.55
C SER A 338 -6.97 21.58 -29.30
N VAL A 339 -6.48 20.36 -29.52
CA VAL A 339 -5.54 20.07 -30.61
C VAL A 339 -6.33 20.36 -31.87
N ASP A 340 -6.23 21.60 -32.34
CA ASP A 340 -6.65 22.13 -33.64
C ASP A 340 -7.27 21.02 -34.52
N ASP A 341 -8.58 20.77 -34.34
CA ASP A 341 -9.41 19.76 -35.02
C ASP A 341 -9.48 20.11 -36.52
N SER A 342 -8.34 20.05 -37.18
CA SER A 342 -8.21 20.15 -38.63
C SER A 342 -8.55 18.79 -39.23
N ASP A 343 -9.85 18.47 -39.11
CA ASP A 343 -10.77 17.52 -39.74
C ASP A 343 -10.33 16.34 -40.66
N ASP A 344 -9.08 16.14 -41.11
CA ASP A 344 -8.90 15.32 -42.34
C ASP A 344 -7.86 14.18 -42.33
N GLU A 345 -7.21 13.86 -41.22
CA GLU A 345 -6.35 12.66 -41.18
C GLU A 345 -6.79 11.70 -40.09
N GLU A 346 -7.46 10.62 -40.52
CA GLU A 346 -7.67 9.37 -39.78
C GLU A 346 -6.29 8.83 -39.34
N GLU A 347 -5.74 9.43 -38.26
CA GLU A 347 -4.39 9.20 -37.80
C GLU A 347 -4.24 7.70 -37.55
N ALA A 348 -3.39 7.04 -38.35
CA ALA A 348 -3.26 5.60 -38.32
C ALA A 348 -3.05 5.11 -36.88
N LYS A 349 -3.95 4.25 -36.39
CA LYS A 349 -3.90 3.73 -35.02
C LYS A 349 -2.49 3.23 -34.70
N PRO A 350 -1.83 3.72 -33.63
CA PRO A 350 -0.49 3.29 -33.28
C PRO A 350 -0.42 1.77 -33.13
N VAL A 351 0.59 1.18 -33.75
CA VAL A 351 0.80 -0.28 -33.77
C VAL A 351 2.00 -0.63 -32.91
N HIS A 352 1.76 -1.40 -31.84
CA HIS A 352 2.77 -1.87 -30.90
C HIS A 352 3.19 -3.29 -31.25
N HIS A 353 4.12 -3.41 -32.20
CA HIS A 353 4.64 -4.71 -32.65
C HIS A 353 5.44 -5.47 -31.58
N ASN A 354 6.07 -4.73 -30.66
CA ASN A 354 6.97 -5.29 -29.67
C ASN A 354 6.31 -5.59 -28.32
N LEU A 355 5.09 -5.09 -28.07
CA LEU A 355 4.42 -5.24 -26.77
C LEU A 355 3.95 -6.68 -26.61
N GLU A 356 4.62 -7.42 -25.73
CA GLU A 356 4.42 -8.85 -25.49
C GLU A 356 3.61 -9.13 -24.21
N ASP A 357 3.77 -8.30 -23.17
CA ASP A 357 3.11 -8.42 -21.86
C ASP A 357 2.44 -7.08 -21.51
N LEU A 358 1.11 -7.07 -21.40
CA LEU A 358 0.34 -5.90 -20.98
C LEU A 358 -0.49 -6.25 -19.76
N ARG A 359 -0.35 -5.46 -18.69
CA ARG A 359 -1.12 -5.57 -17.46
C ARG A 359 -1.85 -4.26 -17.22
N VAL A 360 -3.15 -4.35 -17.05
CA VAL A 360 -4.04 -3.22 -16.80
C VAL A 360 -4.82 -3.53 -15.53
N TYR A 361 -4.65 -2.68 -14.54
CA TYR A 361 -5.37 -2.73 -13.27
C TYR A 361 -6.34 -1.57 -13.25
N VAL A 362 -7.63 -1.81 -13.10
CA VAL A 362 -8.68 -0.80 -13.16
C VAL A 362 -9.16 -0.58 -11.73
N HIS A 363 -9.01 0.63 -11.22
CA HIS A 363 -9.40 0.94 -9.85
C HIS A 363 -10.81 1.48 -9.79
N ASP A 364 -11.14 2.50 -10.56
CA ASP A 364 -12.42 3.19 -10.43
C ASP A 364 -13.52 2.57 -11.29
N GLU A 365 -14.76 2.73 -10.83
CA GLU A 365 -15.96 2.37 -11.57
C GLU A 365 -16.07 3.21 -12.86
N GLY A 366 -16.72 2.67 -13.90
CA GLY A 366 -16.97 3.41 -15.15
C GLY A 366 -15.82 3.50 -16.15
N ILE A 367 -14.59 3.12 -15.79
CA ILE A 367 -13.47 3.11 -16.74
C ILE A 367 -13.67 2.02 -17.79
N ARG A 368 -13.70 2.43 -19.06
CA ARG A 368 -13.82 1.49 -20.18
C ARG A 368 -12.45 0.87 -20.48
N VAL A 369 -12.29 -0.40 -20.10
CA VAL A 369 -11.05 -1.17 -20.35
C VAL A 369 -10.71 -1.29 -21.83
N ASN A 370 -11.72 -1.21 -22.71
CA ASN A 370 -11.55 -1.35 -24.14
C ASN A 370 -10.85 -0.14 -24.81
N TRP A 371 -10.77 1.02 -24.15
CA TRP A 371 -10.24 2.26 -24.73
C TRP A 371 -8.85 2.13 -25.35
N CYS A 372 -7.92 1.47 -24.64
CA CYS A 372 -6.56 1.32 -25.15
C CYS A 372 -6.51 0.38 -26.37
N PHE A 373 -7.44 -0.56 -26.49
CA PHE A 373 -7.56 -1.49 -27.61
C PHE A 373 -8.31 -0.88 -28.82
N GLU A 374 -9.23 0.04 -28.57
CA GLU A 374 -9.84 0.85 -29.63
C GLU A 374 -8.81 1.80 -30.25
N ALA A 375 -7.95 2.40 -29.42
CA ALA A 375 -6.97 3.40 -29.85
C ALA A 375 -5.66 2.81 -30.39
N CYS A 376 -5.24 1.63 -29.94
CA CYS A 376 -3.94 1.03 -30.30
C CYS A 376 -4.10 -0.40 -30.82
N ARG A 377 -3.20 -0.83 -31.70
CA ARG A 377 -3.13 -2.22 -32.18
C ARG A 377 -1.95 -2.96 -31.54
N PHE A 378 -2.17 -4.20 -31.11
CA PHE A 378 -1.16 -4.98 -30.38
C PHE A 378 -0.88 -6.35 -31.04
N PRO A 379 -0.36 -6.39 -32.28
CA PRO A 379 -0.14 -7.65 -32.99
C PRO A 379 0.90 -8.56 -32.32
N GLY A 380 1.76 -8.01 -31.46
CA GLY A 380 2.77 -8.77 -30.71
C GLY A 380 2.31 -9.25 -29.32
N LEU A 381 1.10 -8.93 -28.88
CA LEU A 381 0.67 -9.18 -27.50
C LEU A 381 0.49 -10.67 -27.25
N ARG A 382 1.23 -11.20 -26.28
CA ARG A 382 1.23 -12.63 -25.92
C ARG A 382 0.59 -12.87 -24.56
N LEU A 383 0.74 -11.92 -23.64
CA LEU A 383 0.15 -11.94 -22.31
C LEU A 383 -0.66 -10.68 -22.10
N LEU A 384 -1.94 -10.86 -21.76
CA LEU A 384 -2.82 -9.80 -21.32
C LEU A 384 -3.33 -10.13 -19.91
N HIS A 385 -3.10 -9.22 -18.97
CA HIS A 385 -3.65 -9.27 -17.63
C HIS A 385 -4.57 -8.06 -17.43
N LEU A 386 -5.83 -8.32 -17.12
CA LEU A 386 -6.82 -7.32 -16.74
C LEU A 386 -7.21 -7.60 -15.29
N SER A 387 -7.13 -6.61 -14.42
CA SER A 387 -7.61 -6.70 -13.03
C SER A 387 -8.54 -5.54 -12.75
N HIS A 388 -9.59 -5.76 -11.97
CA HIS A 388 -10.49 -4.72 -11.50
C HIS A 388 -10.60 -4.81 -9.96
N ASP A 389 -10.29 -3.73 -9.25
CA ASP A 389 -10.16 -3.76 -7.78
C ASP A 389 -11.47 -3.40 -7.05
N HIS A 390 -12.41 -2.70 -7.68
CA HIS A 390 -13.72 -2.36 -7.11
C HIS A 390 -14.88 -3.16 -7.72
N GLU A 391 -16.04 -3.15 -7.05
CA GLU A 391 -17.28 -3.75 -7.57
C GLU A 391 -17.72 -2.93 -8.80
N PHE A 392 -18.00 -3.57 -9.93
CA PHE A 392 -18.46 -2.87 -11.12
C PHE A 392 -19.92 -2.46 -10.87
N VAL A 393 -20.15 -1.21 -10.44
CA VAL A 393 -21.50 -0.68 -10.27
C VAL A 393 -21.98 -0.11 -11.61
N ASP A 394 -23.19 -0.49 -12.01
CA ASP A 394 -23.88 -0.02 -13.22
C ASP A 394 -23.69 1.48 -13.44
N VAL A 395 -22.97 1.87 -14.51
CA VAL A 395 -23.17 3.20 -15.09
C VAL A 395 -24.42 3.12 -15.96
N GLY A 396 -25.58 2.96 -15.31
CA GLY A 396 -26.91 2.92 -15.90
C GLY A 396 -27.37 4.25 -16.50
N ARG A 397 -26.47 5.00 -17.15
CA ARG A 397 -26.78 6.24 -17.86
C ARG A 397 -26.29 6.19 -19.30
N GLY A 398 -26.92 5.33 -20.10
CA GLY A 398 -27.27 5.61 -21.49
C GLY A 398 -26.15 6.01 -22.47
N GLY A 399 -24.88 5.77 -22.13
CA GLY A 399 -23.79 5.84 -23.09
C GLY A 399 -23.86 4.61 -23.97
N GLU A 400 -24.10 4.82 -25.27
CA GLU A 400 -24.03 3.75 -26.26
C GLU A 400 -22.75 2.94 -26.05
N VAL A 401 -22.90 1.67 -25.68
CA VAL A 401 -21.78 0.76 -25.45
C VAL A 401 -21.05 0.65 -26.79
N GLY A 402 -19.94 1.37 -26.95
CA GLY A 402 -19.00 1.15 -28.06
C GLY A 402 -18.53 -0.29 -27.93
N GLN A 403 -19.04 -1.13 -28.82
CA GLN A 403 -19.39 -2.51 -28.49
C GLN A 403 -18.38 -3.54 -28.95
N ASP A 404 -17.15 -3.17 -29.32
CA ASP A 404 -16.25 -4.15 -29.93
C ASP A 404 -14.83 -4.02 -29.40
N PHE A 405 -14.37 -5.04 -28.67
CA PHE A 405 -12.94 -5.34 -28.66
C PHE A 405 -12.50 -5.53 -30.12
N PRO A 406 -11.36 -4.95 -30.53
CA PRO A 406 -10.89 -5.13 -31.90
C PRO A 406 -10.74 -6.63 -32.19
N PRO A 407 -11.16 -7.10 -33.37
CA PRO A 407 -11.37 -8.53 -33.63
C PRO A 407 -10.11 -9.41 -33.64
N GLU A 408 -8.92 -8.88 -33.29
CA GLU A 408 -7.65 -9.54 -33.60
C GLU A 408 -6.62 -9.43 -32.47
N PHE A 409 -6.74 -10.27 -31.45
CA PHE A 409 -5.61 -10.64 -30.59
C PHE A 409 -4.90 -11.89 -31.14
N SER A 410 -4.45 -11.85 -32.39
CA SER A 410 -3.95 -13.03 -33.12
C SER A 410 -2.73 -13.72 -32.48
N SER A 411 -1.94 -12.99 -31.67
CA SER A 411 -0.76 -13.51 -30.98
C SER A 411 -0.99 -13.83 -29.50
N LEU A 412 -2.18 -13.58 -28.96
CA LEU A 412 -2.44 -13.68 -27.53
C LEU A 412 -2.46 -15.13 -27.08
N GLN A 413 -1.55 -15.49 -26.18
CA GLN A 413 -1.36 -16.86 -25.69
C GLN A 413 -1.87 -17.03 -24.27
N VAL A 414 -1.77 -15.98 -23.46
CA VAL A 414 -2.14 -15.98 -22.04
C VAL A 414 -3.09 -14.81 -21.80
N LEU A 415 -4.30 -15.13 -21.35
CA LEU A 415 -5.27 -14.14 -20.90
C LEU A 415 -5.53 -14.37 -19.41
N SER A 416 -5.38 -13.31 -18.63
CA SER A 416 -5.71 -13.29 -17.22
C SER A 416 -6.72 -12.19 -16.97
N VAL A 417 -7.86 -12.52 -16.38
CA VAL A 417 -8.90 -11.57 -16.01
C VAL A 417 -9.17 -11.74 -14.53
N ASN A 418 -9.03 -10.67 -13.75
CA ASN A 418 -9.26 -10.62 -12.31
C ASN A 418 -10.24 -9.48 -11.98
N GLY A 419 -10.99 -9.62 -10.90
CA GLY A 419 -11.89 -8.57 -10.40
C GLY A 419 -13.37 -8.88 -10.51
N ASN A 420 -14.21 -7.98 -10.03
CA ASN A 420 -15.66 -8.11 -10.13
C ASN A 420 -16.14 -7.48 -11.45
N TRP A 421 -16.74 -8.28 -12.33
CA TRP A 421 -17.23 -7.84 -13.64
C TRP A 421 -18.76 -7.88 -13.64
N SER A 422 -19.40 -7.22 -12.67
CA SER A 422 -20.63 -7.69 -12.00
C SER A 422 -21.96 -7.70 -12.77
N GLU A 423 -22.11 -7.14 -13.97
CA GLU A 423 -23.48 -6.92 -14.49
C GLU A 423 -23.75 -7.36 -15.92
N SER A 424 -22.75 -7.32 -16.81
CA SER A 424 -22.92 -7.82 -18.17
C SER A 424 -21.77 -8.73 -18.58
N PRO A 425 -22.06 -9.98 -19.01
CA PRO A 425 -21.07 -10.88 -19.58
C PRO A 425 -20.56 -10.44 -20.96
N GLU A 426 -21.26 -9.51 -21.64
CA GLU A 426 -20.96 -9.13 -23.03
C GLU A 426 -19.50 -8.70 -23.26
N PRO A 427 -18.88 -7.83 -22.43
CA PRO A 427 -17.50 -7.39 -22.66
C PRO A 427 -16.49 -8.53 -22.49
N LEU A 428 -16.70 -9.41 -21.51
CA LEU A 428 -15.85 -10.58 -21.30
C LEU A 428 -15.96 -11.54 -22.47
N GLN A 429 -17.16 -11.70 -23.01
CA GLN A 429 -17.36 -12.57 -24.14
C GLN A 429 -16.73 -12.01 -25.42
N GLN A 430 -16.86 -10.72 -25.68
CA GLN A 430 -16.19 -10.07 -26.80
C GLN A 430 -14.67 -10.20 -26.68
N LEU A 431 -14.14 -10.02 -25.47
CA LEU A 431 -12.73 -10.25 -25.18
C LEU A 431 -12.33 -11.71 -25.47
N PHE A 432 -13.10 -12.69 -25.00
CA PHE A 432 -12.84 -14.11 -25.27
C PHE A 432 -12.93 -14.45 -26.76
N THR A 433 -13.87 -13.84 -27.48
CA THR A 433 -14.05 -14.01 -28.93
C THR A 433 -12.87 -13.43 -29.70
N ALA A 434 -12.42 -12.22 -29.34
CA ALA A 434 -11.24 -11.58 -29.90
C ALA A 434 -9.93 -12.34 -29.56
N ALA A 435 -9.95 -13.13 -28.48
CA ALA A 435 -8.82 -13.87 -27.93
C ALA A 435 -8.80 -15.36 -28.32
N ALA A 436 -9.29 -15.73 -29.50
CA ALA A 436 -9.40 -17.12 -29.95
C ALA A 436 -8.07 -17.92 -29.98
N SER A 437 -6.91 -17.25 -29.99
CA SER A 437 -5.58 -17.88 -29.93
C SER A 437 -5.11 -18.24 -28.52
N VAL A 438 -5.85 -17.86 -27.47
CA VAL A 438 -5.45 -18.07 -26.08
C VAL A 438 -5.28 -19.55 -25.78
N THR A 439 -4.11 -19.88 -25.23
CA THR A 439 -3.76 -21.24 -24.79
C THR A 439 -3.85 -21.40 -23.29
N LYS A 440 -3.73 -20.30 -22.53
CA LYS A 440 -3.84 -20.27 -21.07
C LYS A 440 -4.79 -19.17 -20.65
N LEU A 441 -5.88 -19.55 -20.00
CA LEU A 441 -6.86 -18.63 -19.46
C LEU A 441 -6.81 -18.71 -17.93
N ALA A 442 -6.66 -17.57 -17.27
CA ALA A 442 -6.82 -17.44 -15.83
C ALA A 442 -7.98 -16.46 -15.57
N VAL A 443 -9.05 -16.93 -14.97
CA VAL A 443 -10.21 -16.09 -14.63
C VAL A 443 -10.38 -16.11 -13.12
N MET A 444 -10.36 -14.93 -12.52
CA MET A 444 -10.47 -14.69 -11.09
C MET A 444 -11.58 -13.66 -10.87
N VAL A 445 -12.82 -14.10 -10.90
CA VAL A 445 -13.98 -13.21 -10.91
C VAL A 445 -14.86 -13.42 -9.70
N ASP A 446 -15.54 -12.36 -9.29
CA ASP A 446 -16.62 -12.39 -8.29
C ASP A 446 -18.01 -12.39 -8.95
N LEU A 447 -18.06 -12.85 -10.20
CA LEU A 447 -19.27 -13.06 -10.98
C LEU A 447 -19.89 -14.43 -10.67
N ASP A 448 -21.16 -14.61 -11.05
CA ASP A 448 -21.78 -15.92 -11.19
C ASP A 448 -20.88 -16.80 -12.08
N THR A 449 -20.18 -17.72 -11.44
CA THR A 449 -19.23 -18.61 -12.08
C THR A 449 -19.90 -19.41 -13.19
N LEU A 450 -21.18 -19.76 -13.01
CA LEU A 450 -21.95 -20.49 -14.00
C LEU A 450 -22.11 -19.66 -15.28
N SER A 451 -22.39 -18.37 -15.17
CA SER A 451 -22.50 -17.45 -16.31
C SER A 451 -21.21 -17.40 -17.13
N ILE A 452 -20.04 -17.40 -16.49
CA ILE A 452 -18.75 -17.44 -17.20
C ILE A 452 -18.48 -18.78 -17.85
N LEU A 453 -18.76 -19.87 -17.13
CA LEU A 453 -18.61 -21.20 -17.69
C LEU A 453 -19.54 -21.40 -18.90
N LYS A 454 -20.78 -20.92 -18.81
CA LYS A 454 -21.76 -20.90 -19.91
C LYS A 454 -21.28 -20.04 -21.07
N MET A 455 -20.76 -18.83 -20.82
CA MET A 455 -20.15 -17.99 -21.87
C MET A 455 -19.06 -18.75 -22.61
N LEU A 456 -18.13 -19.37 -21.88
CA LEU A 456 -17.01 -20.10 -22.48
C LEU A 456 -17.48 -21.25 -23.37
N THR A 457 -18.62 -21.89 -23.06
CA THR A 457 -19.09 -23.09 -23.78
C THR A 457 -20.12 -22.85 -24.86
N TYR A 458 -20.99 -21.85 -24.73
CA TYR A 458 -22.16 -21.70 -25.60
C TYR A 458 -22.07 -20.52 -26.58
N GLY A 459 -21.21 -19.52 -26.32
CA GLY A 459 -21.28 -18.26 -27.06
C GLY A 459 -22.56 -17.47 -26.76
N TYR A 460 -22.55 -16.15 -26.87
CA TYR A 460 -23.79 -15.37 -26.85
C TYR A 460 -24.61 -15.74 -28.08
N CYS A 461 -25.92 -15.90 -27.90
CA CYS A 461 -26.84 -15.66 -28.99
C CYS A 461 -27.51 -14.31 -28.72
N SER A 462 -27.19 -13.29 -29.52
CA SER A 462 -27.74 -11.95 -29.38
C SER A 462 -29.24 -11.95 -29.72
N SER A 463 -30.10 -12.27 -28.76
CA SER A 463 -31.49 -11.85 -28.84
C SER A 463 -31.54 -10.38 -28.43
N THR A 464 -32.16 -9.54 -29.25
CA THR A 464 -32.17 -8.07 -29.15
C THR A 464 -32.89 -7.51 -27.91
N SER A 465 -33.23 -8.33 -26.90
CA SER A 465 -34.08 -7.94 -25.76
C SER A 465 -33.35 -7.69 -24.44
N GLY A 466 -32.03 -7.88 -24.35
CA GLY A 466 -31.21 -7.40 -23.21
C GLY A 466 -31.59 -7.92 -21.82
N GLN A 467 -32.41 -8.96 -21.70
CA GLN A 467 -32.79 -9.56 -20.42
C GLN A 467 -32.47 -11.06 -20.44
N TRP A 468 -31.71 -11.49 -19.43
CA TRP A 468 -31.50 -12.90 -19.10
C TRP A 468 -32.82 -13.49 -18.58
N LEU A 469 -33.65 -14.03 -19.47
CA LEU A 469 -34.69 -14.96 -19.05
C LEU A 469 -34.05 -16.35 -19.01
N GLU A 470 -33.94 -16.94 -17.82
CA GLU A 470 -33.43 -18.32 -17.63
C GLU A 470 -34.12 -19.33 -18.58
N GLU A 471 -35.37 -19.06 -18.97
CA GLU A 471 -36.16 -19.89 -19.88
C GLU A 471 -35.58 -19.99 -21.31
N ASP A 472 -34.87 -18.97 -21.82
CA ASP A 472 -34.34 -18.97 -23.19
C ASP A 472 -33.05 -19.81 -23.32
N LEU A 473 -32.29 -19.99 -22.23
CA LEU A 473 -31.05 -20.77 -22.21
C LEU A 473 -31.30 -22.29 -22.30
N ASP A 474 -32.33 -22.79 -21.60
CA ASP A 474 -32.70 -24.20 -21.67
C ASP A 474 -33.26 -24.58 -23.05
N LEU A 475 -33.96 -23.66 -23.71
CA LEU A 475 -34.42 -23.79 -25.09
C LEU A 475 -33.25 -23.81 -26.08
N TYR A 476 -32.27 -22.90 -25.95
CA TYR A 476 -31.11 -22.84 -26.84
C TYR A 476 -30.13 -23.99 -26.67
N ALA A 477 -29.90 -24.45 -25.44
CA ALA A 477 -29.05 -25.61 -25.15
C ALA A 477 -29.57 -26.90 -25.81
N SER A 478 -30.82 -26.93 -26.26
CA SER A 478 -31.42 -28.08 -26.94
C SER A 478 -31.22 -28.10 -28.47
N GLU A 479 -30.88 -26.98 -29.11
CA GLU A 479 -30.83 -26.88 -30.58
C GLU A 479 -29.43 -26.67 -31.19
N GLN A 480 -28.45 -26.13 -30.45
CA GLN A 480 -27.08 -25.94 -30.96
C GLN A 480 -26.03 -26.72 -30.17
N GLU A 481 -25.09 -27.35 -30.88
CA GLU A 481 -23.94 -27.99 -30.26
C GLU A 481 -23.01 -26.93 -29.64
N PRO A 482 -22.64 -27.05 -28.36
CA PRO A 482 -21.74 -26.10 -27.72
C PRO A 482 -20.37 -26.10 -28.39
N GLN A 483 -19.96 -24.92 -28.87
CA GLN A 483 -18.62 -24.67 -29.38
C GLN A 483 -17.90 -23.71 -28.45
N LEU A 484 -16.72 -24.11 -27.97
CA LEU A 484 -15.89 -23.23 -27.17
C LEU A 484 -15.46 -22.01 -27.97
N ILE A 485 -15.65 -20.83 -27.39
CA ILE A 485 -15.21 -19.56 -27.95
C ILE A 485 -13.68 -19.56 -28.19
N MET A 486 -12.92 -20.29 -27.35
CA MET A 486 -11.46 -20.41 -27.43
C MET A 486 -11.03 -21.84 -27.79
N PRO A 487 -10.98 -22.19 -29.09
CA PRO A 487 -10.70 -23.57 -29.53
C PRO A 487 -9.27 -24.05 -29.19
N ASN A 488 -8.34 -23.13 -28.96
CA ASN A 488 -6.94 -23.42 -28.66
C ASN A 488 -6.64 -23.54 -27.15
N LEU A 489 -7.66 -23.45 -26.30
CA LEU A 489 -7.47 -23.39 -24.85
C LEU A 489 -6.90 -24.70 -24.30
N SER A 490 -5.67 -24.64 -23.80
CA SER A 490 -4.94 -25.80 -23.26
C SER A 490 -4.85 -25.82 -21.73
N PHE A 491 -5.01 -24.66 -21.11
CA PHE A 491 -4.91 -24.50 -19.66
C PHE A 491 -5.97 -23.51 -19.21
N LEU A 492 -6.80 -23.93 -18.25
CA LEU A 492 -7.81 -23.08 -17.64
C LEU A 492 -7.58 -23.06 -16.13
N THR A 493 -7.34 -21.89 -15.56
CA THR A 493 -7.40 -21.68 -14.12
C THR A 493 -8.58 -20.80 -13.82
N LEU A 494 -9.52 -21.34 -13.06
CA LEU A 494 -10.68 -20.63 -12.57
C LEU A 494 -10.53 -20.49 -11.06
N VAL A 495 -10.41 -19.26 -10.60
CA VAL A 495 -10.39 -18.93 -9.17
C VAL A 495 -11.70 -18.28 -8.84
N VAL A 496 -12.42 -18.88 -7.90
CA VAL A 496 -13.73 -18.43 -7.48
C VAL A 496 -13.66 -17.94 -6.05
N TYR A 497 -14.05 -16.70 -5.82
CA TYR A 497 -13.96 -16.07 -4.51
C TYR A 497 -15.13 -16.48 -3.61
N ALA A 498 -16.34 -16.49 -4.15
CA ALA A 498 -17.53 -17.01 -3.50
C ALA A 498 -18.35 -17.82 -4.51
N ILE A 499 -18.77 -19.01 -4.11
CA ILE A 499 -19.81 -19.77 -4.81
C ILE A 499 -20.96 -19.84 -3.83
N SER A 500 -22.13 -19.38 -4.25
CA SER A 500 -23.32 -19.56 -3.42
C SER A 500 -23.63 -21.06 -3.30
N ASP A 501 -24.17 -21.52 -2.16
CA ASP A 501 -24.53 -22.94 -1.99
C ASP A 501 -25.51 -23.43 -3.09
N ASN A 502 -26.22 -22.49 -3.73
CA ASN A 502 -27.15 -22.76 -4.82
C ASN A 502 -26.47 -22.94 -6.20
N GLU A 503 -25.30 -22.32 -6.43
CA GLU A 503 -24.55 -22.43 -7.69
C GLU A 503 -23.71 -23.71 -7.77
N LEU A 504 -23.27 -24.23 -6.62
CA LEU A 504 -22.40 -25.40 -6.57
C LEU A 504 -22.98 -26.63 -7.30
N PRO A 505 -24.27 -27.01 -7.12
CA PRO A 505 -24.87 -28.11 -7.88
C PRO A 505 -24.85 -27.88 -9.39
N GLU A 506 -25.06 -26.66 -9.86
CA GLU A 506 -25.05 -26.34 -11.29
C GLU A 506 -23.64 -26.35 -11.87
N ILE A 507 -22.64 -25.84 -11.13
CA ILE A 507 -21.23 -25.97 -11.52
C ILE A 507 -20.81 -27.45 -11.59
N LEU A 508 -21.24 -28.26 -10.61
CA LEU A 508 -20.99 -29.69 -10.62
C LEU A 508 -21.66 -30.38 -11.80
N LYS A 509 -22.92 -30.05 -12.09
CA LYS A 509 -23.67 -30.59 -13.23
C LYS A 509 -23.04 -30.18 -14.56
N TRP A 510 -22.57 -28.94 -14.67
CA TRP A 510 -21.81 -28.46 -15.83
C TRP A 510 -20.49 -29.22 -15.98
N LEU A 511 -19.72 -29.40 -14.90
CA LEU A 511 -18.49 -30.19 -14.91
C LEU A 511 -18.75 -31.66 -15.28
N GLU A 512 -19.81 -32.27 -14.74
CA GLU A 512 -20.21 -33.63 -15.06
C GLU A 512 -20.62 -33.74 -16.54
N SER A 513 -21.40 -32.79 -17.07
CA SER A 513 -21.75 -32.71 -18.49
C SER A 513 -20.50 -32.55 -19.38
N MET A 514 -19.58 -31.68 -18.95
CA MET A 514 -18.30 -31.44 -19.60
C MET A 514 -17.43 -32.70 -19.67
N LEU A 515 -17.42 -33.51 -18.61
CA LEU A 515 -16.56 -34.68 -18.50
C LEU A 515 -17.19 -35.96 -19.09
N THR A 516 -18.51 -36.14 -18.98
CA THR A 516 -19.25 -37.31 -19.49
C THR A 516 -19.32 -37.32 -21.01
N SER A 517 -19.47 -36.15 -21.62
CA SER A 517 -19.55 -36.00 -23.06
C SER A 517 -18.27 -36.44 -23.81
N ARG A 518 -17.12 -36.43 -23.13
CA ARG A 518 -15.85 -36.99 -23.64
C ARG A 518 -15.81 -38.52 -23.64
N THR A 519 -16.52 -39.18 -22.72
CA THR A 519 -16.45 -40.65 -22.56
C THR A 519 -17.38 -41.39 -23.50
N THR A 520 -18.47 -40.75 -23.93
CA THR A 520 -19.43 -41.36 -24.87
C THR A 520 -18.99 -41.27 -26.33
N GLY A 521 -17.96 -40.47 -26.64
CA GLY A 521 -17.53 -40.22 -28.02
C GLY A 521 -18.52 -39.37 -28.82
N ASP A 522 -19.52 -38.79 -28.15
CA ASP A 522 -20.42 -37.80 -28.73
C ASP A 522 -19.69 -36.45 -28.91
N GLN A 523 -20.15 -35.65 -29.88
CA GLN A 523 -19.46 -34.47 -30.45
C GLN A 523 -19.36 -33.25 -29.51
N PHE A 524 -19.30 -33.43 -28.20
CA PHE A 524 -18.86 -32.34 -27.33
C PHE A 524 -17.37 -32.09 -27.57
N ASN A 525 -17.11 -31.04 -28.35
CA ASN A 525 -15.79 -30.55 -28.65
C ASN A 525 -15.19 -29.83 -27.43
N LEU A 526 -15.02 -30.53 -26.31
CA LEU A 526 -13.94 -30.12 -25.42
C LEU A 526 -12.67 -30.19 -26.24
N PRO A 527 -11.79 -29.18 -26.19
CA PRO A 527 -10.56 -29.25 -26.95
C PRO A 527 -9.84 -30.43 -26.34
N HIS A 528 -9.49 -31.43 -27.16
CA HIS A 528 -8.56 -32.49 -26.76
C HIS A 528 -7.25 -31.91 -26.17
N HIS A 529 -7.04 -30.61 -26.36
CA HIS A 529 -5.94 -29.78 -25.92
C HIS A 529 -6.04 -29.25 -24.49
N LEU A 530 -7.21 -29.20 -23.84
CA LEU A 530 -7.28 -28.81 -22.43
C LEU A 530 -6.54 -29.89 -21.63
N GLN A 531 -5.43 -29.53 -20.99
CA GLN A 531 -4.53 -30.44 -20.27
C GLN A 531 -4.65 -30.28 -18.75
N LYS A 532 -5.07 -29.09 -18.33
CA LYS A 532 -5.04 -28.68 -16.93
C LYS A 532 -6.17 -27.73 -16.62
N PHE A 533 -6.89 -28.08 -15.57
CA PHE A 533 -7.97 -27.27 -15.02
C PHE A 533 -7.72 -27.12 -13.51
N ARG A 534 -7.64 -25.87 -13.06
CA ARG A 534 -7.50 -25.55 -11.64
C ARG A 534 -8.73 -24.82 -11.17
N LEU A 535 -9.34 -25.32 -10.10
CA LEU A 535 -10.49 -24.71 -9.47
C LEU A 535 -10.13 -24.36 -8.03
N LEU A 536 -10.09 -23.07 -7.73
CA LEU A 536 -9.69 -22.57 -6.42
C LEU A 536 -10.87 -21.86 -5.76
N SER A 537 -11.14 -22.17 -4.49
CA SER A 537 -12.21 -21.52 -3.73
C SER A 537 -11.71 -21.01 -2.38
N ARG A 538 -12.24 -19.87 -1.92
CA ARG A 538 -12.03 -19.37 -0.54
C ARG A 538 -13.01 -19.97 0.46
N SER A 539 -14.23 -20.32 0.03
CA SER A 539 -15.35 -20.62 0.91
C SER A 539 -15.64 -22.11 1.10
N TRP A 540 -15.05 -22.99 0.29
CA TRP A 540 -15.37 -24.42 0.36
C TRP A 540 -14.89 -25.11 1.63
N ASP A 541 -15.77 -25.94 2.19
CA ASP A 541 -15.42 -26.88 3.24
C ASP A 541 -14.76 -28.15 2.67
N ASP A 542 -14.22 -28.97 3.56
CA ASP A 542 -13.57 -30.24 3.19
C ASP A 542 -14.54 -31.24 2.54
N THR A 543 -15.85 -31.05 2.69
CA THR A 543 -16.88 -31.95 2.14
C THR A 543 -17.08 -31.68 0.66
N VAL A 544 -17.27 -30.41 0.29
CA VAL A 544 -17.35 -29.95 -1.09
C VAL A 544 -16.07 -30.29 -1.84
N PHE A 545 -14.91 -30.01 -1.22
CA PHE A 545 -13.61 -30.35 -1.78
C PHE A 545 -13.49 -31.83 -2.11
N ARG A 546 -13.85 -32.72 -1.16
CA ARG A 546 -13.80 -34.18 -1.36
C ARG A 546 -14.77 -34.65 -2.43
N LYS A 547 -15.97 -34.05 -2.52
CA LYS A 547 -16.95 -34.42 -3.54
C LYS A 547 -16.45 -34.08 -4.95
N ILE A 548 -15.88 -32.88 -5.12
CA ILE A 548 -15.30 -32.45 -6.39
C ILE A 548 -14.07 -33.27 -6.72
N GLN A 549 -13.14 -33.44 -5.78
CA GLN A 549 -11.95 -34.26 -6.01
C GLN A 549 -12.32 -35.69 -6.38
N SER A 550 -13.32 -36.29 -5.72
CA SER A 550 -13.81 -37.63 -6.06
C SER A 550 -14.44 -37.71 -7.45
N LEU A 551 -15.14 -36.66 -7.91
CA LEU A 551 -15.64 -36.60 -9.27
C LEU A 551 -14.49 -36.53 -10.28
N LEU A 552 -13.44 -35.76 -9.98
CA LEU A 552 -12.29 -35.55 -10.85
C LEU A 552 -11.35 -36.77 -10.89
N ASP A 553 -11.18 -37.48 -9.78
CA ASP A 553 -10.35 -38.69 -9.68
C ASP A 553 -10.88 -39.83 -10.58
N CYS A 554 -12.18 -39.82 -10.92
CA CYS A 554 -12.79 -40.75 -11.86
C CYS A 554 -12.33 -40.54 -13.32
N TYR A 555 -11.68 -39.42 -13.63
CA TYR A 555 -11.23 -39.08 -14.99
C TYR A 555 -9.70 -39.14 -15.10
N SER A 556 -9.17 -40.33 -15.41
CA SER A 556 -7.72 -40.52 -15.62
C SER A 556 -7.24 -39.79 -16.88
N GLY A 557 -6.24 -38.90 -16.74
CA GLY A 557 -5.56 -38.25 -17.88
C GLY A 557 -5.53 -36.72 -17.88
N PHE A 558 -5.99 -36.08 -16.80
CA PHE A 558 -6.00 -34.62 -16.64
C PHE A 558 -5.33 -34.20 -15.32
N ASP A 559 -4.54 -33.12 -15.31
CA ASP A 559 -4.04 -32.51 -14.06
C ASP A 559 -5.13 -31.58 -13.51
N PHE A 560 -6.12 -32.17 -12.85
CA PHE A 560 -7.11 -31.46 -12.08
C PHE A 560 -6.56 -31.16 -10.69
N ARG A 561 -6.60 -29.88 -10.28
CA ARG A 561 -6.31 -29.52 -8.89
C ARG A 561 -7.41 -28.65 -8.32
N VAL A 562 -7.99 -29.14 -7.25
CA VAL A 562 -8.82 -28.33 -6.35
C VAL A 562 -7.94 -27.83 -5.22
N GLY A 563 -8.09 -26.57 -4.83
CA GLY A 563 -7.32 -26.00 -3.73
C GLY A 563 -8.11 -24.98 -2.92
N GLY A 564 -8.09 -25.08 -1.60
CA GLY A 564 -8.52 -23.98 -0.73
C GLY A 564 -7.46 -22.87 -0.73
N MET A 565 -7.87 -21.60 -0.84
CA MET A 565 -6.93 -20.47 -0.89
C MET A 565 -5.97 -20.39 0.32
N ARG A 566 -6.37 -20.91 1.49
CA ARG A 566 -5.49 -20.97 2.69
C ARG A 566 -4.22 -21.80 2.46
N ASN A 567 -4.24 -22.72 1.49
CA ASN A 567 -3.09 -23.53 1.11
C ASN A 567 -2.23 -22.88 0.01
N LEU A 568 -2.75 -21.87 -0.72
CA LEU A 568 -2.03 -21.22 -1.81
C LEU A 568 -0.89 -20.32 -1.36
N HIS A 569 -0.91 -19.73 -0.17
CA HIS A 569 0.26 -18.95 0.30
C HIS A 569 1.52 -19.82 0.49
N ARG A 570 1.39 -21.15 0.52
CA ARG A 570 2.53 -22.09 0.50
C ARG A 570 2.95 -22.52 -0.91
N GLU A 571 2.14 -22.23 -1.92
CA GLU A 571 2.32 -22.68 -3.32
C GLU A 571 2.10 -21.54 -4.34
N ALA A 572 2.19 -20.27 -3.89
CA ALA A 572 1.82 -19.12 -4.70
C ALA A 572 2.69 -19.05 -5.98
N PRO A 573 2.10 -18.68 -7.13
CA PRO A 573 2.84 -18.57 -8.37
C PRO A 573 3.68 -17.29 -8.39
N THR A 574 4.90 -17.34 -7.85
CA THR A 574 5.93 -16.41 -8.29
C THR A 574 6.44 -16.88 -9.64
N THR A 575 5.90 -16.26 -10.70
CA THR A 575 6.27 -16.43 -12.12
C THR A 575 6.01 -17.82 -12.72
N CYS A 576 5.28 -17.84 -13.84
CA CYS A 576 5.29 -18.97 -14.77
C CYS A 576 6.69 -19.07 -15.41
N GLY A 577 7.62 -19.74 -14.75
CA GLY A 577 8.96 -20.02 -15.25
C GLY A 577 9.78 -20.90 -14.31
N GLU A 578 9.81 -22.20 -14.61
CA GLU A 578 10.69 -23.26 -14.05
C GLU A 578 10.41 -23.84 -12.64
N TRP A 579 10.44 -25.17 -12.59
CA TRP A 579 10.32 -26.00 -11.39
C TRP A 579 11.70 -26.52 -10.96
N LYS A 580 12.11 -26.34 -9.69
CA LYS A 580 12.83 -27.38 -8.92
C LYS A 580 13.09 -27.04 -7.43
N VAL A 581 12.94 -28.11 -6.63
CA VAL A 581 13.50 -28.42 -5.29
C VAL A 581 12.84 -27.73 -4.09
N GLY A 582 12.09 -28.54 -3.32
CA GLY A 582 11.49 -28.13 -2.06
C GLY A 582 12.45 -28.21 -0.87
N ILE A 583 12.08 -27.52 0.21
CA ILE A 583 12.55 -27.75 1.58
C ILE A 583 11.38 -27.49 2.53
N ASN A 584 11.15 -28.46 3.40
CA ASN A 584 10.36 -28.37 4.63
C ASN A 584 11.01 -27.35 5.57
N HIS A 585 10.26 -26.37 6.10
CA HIS A 585 10.28 -26.04 7.53
C HIS A 585 9.16 -25.06 7.94
N ARG A 586 8.70 -25.21 9.19
CA ARG A 586 7.62 -24.44 9.82
C ARG A 586 8.05 -22.98 10.05
N MET A 587 7.29 -22.04 9.49
CA MET A 587 7.33 -20.62 9.91
C MET A 587 6.52 -20.41 11.20
N SER A 588 6.95 -19.42 11.98
CA SER A 588 6.32 -19.06 13.26
C SER A 588 5.31 -17.92 13.09
N ARG A 589 4.34 -17.80 14.02
CA ARG A 589 3.25 -16.81 13.99
C ARG A 589 3.70 -15.33 13.90
N ARG A 590 4.98 -15.02 14.16
CA ARG A 590 5.51 -13.64 14.06
C ARG A 590 5.83 -13.21 12.63
N GLU A 591 6.14 -14.13 11.73
CA GLU A 591 6.52 -13.83 10.34
C GLU A 591 5.29 -13.47 9.47
N VAL A 592 4.11 -13.97 9.85
CA VAL A 592 2.82 -13.63 9.21
C VAL A 592 2.39 -12.20 9.54
N ALA A 593 2.76 -11.67 10.71
CA ALA A 593 2.39 -10.31 11.12
C ALA A 593 3.13 -9.21 10.32
N CYS A 594 4.40 -9.44 9.95
CA CYS A 594 5.15 -8.49 9.12
C CYS A 594 4.72 -8.49 7.65
N ALA A 595 4.19 -9.61 7.13
CA ALA A 595 3.64 -9.66 5.77
C ALA A 595 2.32 -8.86 5.65
N ASN A 596 1.49 -8.85 6.69
CA ASN A 596 0.22 -8.11 6.70
C ASN A 596 0.41 -6.58 6.81
N GLN A 597 1.49 -6.10 7.42
CA GLN A 597 1.80 -4.66 7.48
C GLN A 597 2.27 -4.08 6.13
N ARG A 598 2.78 -4.91 5.21
CA ARG A 598 3.26 -4.48 3.88
C ARG A 598 2.18 -4.37 2.81
N MET A 599 0.96 -4.84 3.06
CA MET A 599 -0.14 -4.81 2.09
C MET A 599 -1.28 -3.85 2.46
N GLY A 600 -1.06 -2.86 3.33
CA GLY A 600 -1.95 -1.69 3.44
C GLY A 600 -3.43 -1.99 3.73
N TRP A 601 -3.78 -3.08 4.40
CA TRP A 601 -5.16 -3.33 4.84
C TRP A 601 -5.31 -2.97 6.31
N ALA A 602 -5.92 -1.81 6.58
CA ALA A 602 -6.47 -1.51 7.89
C ALA A 602 -7.81 -2.26 8.03
N VAL A 603 -7.87 -3.26 8.91
CA VAL A 603 -9.15 -3.81 9.37
C VAL A 603 -9.75 -2.78 10.33
N TYR A 604 -10.69 -1.98 9.85
CA TYR A 604 -11.56 -1.18 10.71
C TYR A 604 -12.63 -2.10 11.30
N ASP A 605 -12.59 -2.30 12.61
CA ASP A 605 -13.68 -2.88 13.38
C ASP A 605 -14.76 -1.81 13.59
N ILE A 606 -15.81 -1.86 12.77
CA ILE A 606 -16.98 -0.99 12.87
C ILE A 606 -17.82 -1.52 14.04
N ASN A 607 -17.43 -1.23 15.28
CA ASN A 607 -18.27 -1.32 16.50
C ASN A 607 -17.52 -0.80 17.74
N ASN A 608 -17.10 0.47 17.78
CA ASN A 608 -16.82 1.13 19.07
C ASN A 608 -17.12 2.65 19.04
N ASP A 609 -17.83 3.05 20.09
CA ASP A 609 -18.43 4.34 20.45
C ASP A 609 -17.42 5.51 20.49
N PRO A 610 -17.71 6.72 19.95
CA PRO A 610 -16.72 7.79 19.82
C PRO A 610 -16.56 8.73 21.04
N ASP A 611 -17.23 8.50 22.17
CA ASP A 611 -17.14 9.38 23.35
C ASP A 611 -16.40 8.75 24.53
N HIS A 612 -15.07 8.63 24.44
CA HIS A 612 -14.22 8.55 25.63
C HIS A 612 -12.85 9.23 25.42
N SER A 613 -12.64 10.29 26.18
CA SER A 613 -11.41 11.08 26.26
C SER A 613 -10.21 10.26 26.75
N LEU A 614 -9.10 10.39 26.01
CA LEU A 614 -7.79 9.79 26.30
C LEU A 614 -7.24 10.28 27.65
N VAL A 615 -7.15 9.36 28.61
CA VAL A 615 -6.30 9.49 29.81
C VAL A 615 -4.89 9.06 29.43
N GLN A 616 -3.93 10.00 29.49
CA GLN A 616 -2.50 9.72 29.37
C GLN A 616 -2.02 8.90 30.58
N PHE A 617 -1.27 7.83 30.33
CA PHE A 617 -0.36 7.23 31.32
C PHE A 617 1.09 7.31 30.82
N PRO A 618 2.06 7.61 31.69
CA PRO A 618 3.45 7.81 31.31
C PRO A 618 4.24 6.49 31.32
N GLY A 619 5.14 6.37 30.34
CA GLY A 619 6.40 5.65 30.44
C GLY A 619 6.34 4.13 30.25
N TYR A 620 6.89 3.66 29.13
CA TYR A 620 8.09 2.83 29.10
C TYR A 620 8.84 3.02 27.78
#